data_AF-A0A5E4SUS4-F1
#
_entry.id   AF-A0A5E4SUS4-F1
#
_cell.length_a   1.000
_cell.length_b   1.000
_cell.length_c   1.000
_cell.angle_alpha   90.00
_cell.angle_beta   90.00
_cell.angle_gamma   90.00
#
_symmetry.space_group_name_H-M   'P 1'
#
loop_
_entity.id
_entity.type
_entity.pdbx_description
1 polymer ?
#
loop_
_entity_poly.entity_id
_entity_poly.type
_entity_poly.pdbx_seq_one_letter_code
_entity_poly.pdbx_strand_id
1 'polypeptide(L)'
;MSNQGTILVTGGAGYIGSHTCVELLASGYDVVIVDNLSNSHREAVSRIERIAGRAPVFEQGDVCSAEVMDGVFARHHIDGVIHFAALKAVGESVSQPLRYYSNNLGSLVTLLATMARHNVLDLVFSSSATVYGNPGSVPIDETFPLSATNPYGQTKLMAEQMIADTVAADPRWRCAVLRYFNPVGAHESGLLGEDPGGVPNNLMPFVAQVAVGKQAQLKVFGGDWPTHDGTGVRDYLHVVDLAKGHLSALAGLRALETGFTVNLGTGQGQSVLDVVRAFEAASGREIPYEIVARRAGDIATCYANPAKAQALLGWRAQYDLARMCADHWRWQRQNPDGYQ
;
A
#
# COMPACT_ATOMS: atom_id res chain seq x y z
N MET A 1 8.43 -21.20 -17.85
CA MET A 1 8.71 -21.09 -16.40
C MET A 1 7.73 -21.99 -15.69
N SER A 2 8.17 -22.81 -14.73
CA SER A 2 7.24 -23.59 -13.90
C SER A 2 6.38 -22.63 -13.08
N ASN A 3 5.07 -22.89 -13.01
CA ASN A 3 4.12 -22.10 -12.23
C ASN A 3 4.57 -22.05 -10.75
N GLN A 4 4.70 -20.86 -10.15
CA GLN A 4 5.08 -20.70 -8.75
C GLN A 4 3.90 -20.84 -7.77
N GLY A 5 2.68 -20.94 -8.29
CA GLY A 5 1.42 -21.02 -7.55
C GLY A 5 0.47 -19.88 -7.90
N THR A 6 -0.73 -19.95 -7.35
CA THR A 6 -1.80 -18.97 -7.56
C THR A 6 -1.96 -18.11 -6.31
N ILE A 7 -1.83 -16.79 -6.48
CA ILE A 7 -1.99 -15.82 -5.39
C ILE A 7 -3.31 -15.07 -5.56
N LEU A 8 -4.16 -15.13 -4.53
CA LEU A 8 -5.32 -14.26 -4.42
C LEU A 8 -4.87 -12.88 -3.93
N VAL A 9 -5.17 -11.84 -4.69
CA VAL A 9 -4.87 -10.45 -4.36
C VAL A 9 -6.17 -9.68 -4.18
N THR A 10 -6.62 -9.57 -2.94
CA THR A 10 -7.79 -8.73 -2.63
C THR A 10 -7.40 -7.25 -2.71
N GLY A 11 -8.26 -6.39 -3.26
CA GLY A 11 -7.90 -5.00 -3.55
C GLY A 11 -6.87 -4.87 -4.68
N GLY A 12 -6.76 -5.89 -5.53
CA GLY A 12 -5.73 -6.01 -6.57
C GLY A 12 -5.88 -5.02 -7.73
N ALA A 13 -7.04 -4.37 -7.90
CA ALA A 13 -7.20 -3.27 -8.86
C ALA A 13 -6.75 -1.91 -8.29
N GLY A 14 -6.52 -1.83 -6.98
CA GLY A 14 -6.02 -0.63 -6.32
C GLY A 14 -4.56 -0.29 -6.67
N TYR A 15 -4.09 0.85 -6.17
CA TYR A 15 -2.75 1.37 -6.49
C TYR A 15 -1.61 0.38 -6.20
N ILE A 16 -1.44 -0.06 -4.95
CA ILE A 16 -0.34 -0.98 -4.58
C ILE A 16 -0.63 -2.39 -5.10
N GLY A 17 -1.90 -2.82 -5.05
CA GLY A 17 -2.34 -4.14 -5.50
C GLY A 17 -2.02 -4.39 -6.97
N SER A 18 -2.29 -3.42 -7.85
CA SER A 18 -2.05 -3.56 -9.28
C SER A 18 -0.57 -3.68 -9.63
N HIS A 19 0.30 -2.88 -8.99
CA HIS A 19 1.75 -2.99 -9.15
C HIS A 19 2.25 -4.35 -8.64
N THR A 20 1.71 -4.84 -7.53
CA THR A 20 2.04 -6.16 -6.98
C THR A 20 1.61 -7.28 -7.93
N CYS A 21 0.44 -7.16 -8.56
CA CYS A 21 -0.03 -8.12 -9.56
C CYS A 21 0.89 -8.18 -10.79
N VAL A 22 1.40 -7.03 -11.27
CA VAL A 22 2.40 -6.99 -12.35
C VAL A 22 3.65 -7.78 -11.96
N GLU A 23 4.23 -7.51 -10.79
CA GLU A 23 5.45 -8.19 -10.34
C GLU A 23 5.23 -9.70 -10.11
N LEU A 24 4.07 -10.10 -9.57
CA LEU A 24 3.69 -11.51 -9.39
C LEU A 24 3.62 -12.25 -10.73
N LEU A 25 2.90 -11.69 -11.71
CA LEU A 25 2.76 -12.29 -13.03
C LEU A 25 4.09 -12.38 -13.77
N ALA A 26 4.91 -11.32 -13.68
CA ALA A 26 6.26 -11.27 -14.24
C ALA A 26 7.19 -12.31 -13.61
N SER A 27 6.95 -12.69 -12.35
CA SER A 27 7.72 -13.70 -11.63
C SER A 27 7.18 -15.13 -11.82
N GLY A 28 6.12 -15.33 -12.62
CA GLY A 28 5.60 -16.65 -12.94
C GLY A 28 4.57 -17.20 -11.94
N TYR A 29 3.97 -16.35 -11.11
CA TYR A 29 2.74 -16.69 -10.39
C TYR A 29 1.53 -16.56 -11.32
N ASP A 30 0.45 -17.27 -10.97
CA ASP A 30 -0.90 -16.94 -11.41
C ASP A 30 -1.54 -16.01 -10.37
N VAL A 31 -2.43 -15.12 -10.83
CA VAL A 31 -3.04 -14.09 -9.98
C VAL A 31 -4.56 -14.11 -10.14
N VAL A 32 -5.26 -14.15 -9.00
CA VAL A 32 -6.71 -13.93 -8.91
C VAL A 32 -6.93 -12.63 -8.15
N ILE A 33 -7.59 -11.65 -8.77
CA ILE A 33 -7.94 -10.37 -8.15
C ILE A 33 -9.39 -10.43 -7.67
N VAL A 34 -9.63 -10.03 -6.43
CA VAL A 34 -10.98 -9.69 -5.93
C VAL A 34 -11.00 -8.21 -5.55
N ASP A 35 -11.87 -7.43 -6.19
CA ASP A 35 -11.99 -5.99 -5.93
C ASP A 35 -13.43 -5.53 -6.16
N ASN A 36 -13.93 -4.63 -5.31
CA ASN A 36 -15.27 -4.05 -5.45
C ASN A 36 -15.28 -2.74 -6.26
N LEU A 37 -14.11 -2.26 -6.68
CA LEU A 37 -13.90 -1.03 -7.46
C LEU A 37 -14.34 0.25 -6.76
N SER A 38 -14.45 0.24 -5.43
CA SER A 38 -14.87 1.42 -4.66
C SER A 38 -13.87 2.58 -4.69
N ASN A 39 -12.59 2.31 -4.96
CA ASN A 39 -11.53 3.31 -5.10
C ASN A 39 -10.47 2.87 -6.12
N SER A 40 -10.92 2.21 -7.18
CA SER A 40 -10.09 1.68 -8.27
C SER A 40 -10.91 1.56 -9.55
N HIS A 41 -10.25 1.36 -10.68
CA HIS A 41 -10.89 1.27 -12.00
C HIS A 41 -10.63 -0.10 -12.62
N ARG A 42 -11.64 -0.68 -13.30
CA ARG A 42 -11.48 -1.95 -14.02
C ARG A 42 -10.37 -1.90 -15.06
N GLU A 43 -10.15 -0.74 -15.68
CA GLU A 43 -9.06 -0.55 -16.65
C GLU A 43 -7.67 -0.80 -16.06
N ALA A 44 -7.45 -0.60 -14.75
CA ALA A 44 -6.19 -0.97 -14.12
C ALA A 44 -5.87 -2.46 -14.33
N VAL A 45 -6.89 -3.34 -14.36
CA VAL A 45 -6.74 -4.77 -14.63
C VAL A 45 -6.28 -5.02 -16.07
N SER A 46 -6.87 -4.31 -17.05
CA SER A 46 -6.42 -4.35 -18.45
C SER A 46 -4.96 -3.91 -18.58
N ARG A 47 -4.55 -2.88 -17.82
CA ARG A 47 -3.17 -2.37 -17.83
C ARG A 47 -2.18 -3.36 -17.22
N ILE A 48 -2.58 -4.10 -16.18
CA ILE A 48 -1.77 -5.20 -15.63
C ILE A 48 -1.45 -6.22 -16.72
N GLU A 49 -2.45 -6.67 -17.49
CA GLU A 49 -2.25 -7.62 -18.60
C GLU A 49 -1.28 -7.07 -19.65
N ARG A 50 -1.47 -5.81 -20.07
CA ARG A 50 -0.61 -5.16 -21.06
C ARG A 50 0.84 -5.05 -20.62
N ILE A 51 1.08 -4.84 -19.33
CA ILE A 51 2.44 -4.71 -18.78
C ILE A 51 3.07 -6.09 -18.57
N ALA A 52 2.34 -7.03 -17.97
CA ALA A 52 2.86 -8.34 -17.60
C ALA A 52 2.85 -9.36 -18.76
N GLY A 53 2.15 -9.06 -19.85
CA GLY A 53 1.95 -9.96 -20.99
C GLY A 53 1.06 -11.19 -20.69
N ARG A 54 0.42 -11.21 -19.51
CA ARG A 54 -0.46 -12.28 -19.02
C ARG A 54 -1.60 -11.65 -18.23
N ALA A 55 -2.82 -12.12 -18.43
CA ALA A 55 -3.98 -11.60 -17.72
C ALA A 55 -4.10 -12.23 -16.31
N PRO A 56 -4.34 -11.44 -15.25
CA PRO A 56 -4.88 -11.97 -14.02
C PRO A 56 -6.35 -12.38 -14.21
N VAL A 57 -6.83 -13.32 -13.40
CA VAL A 57 -8.27 -13.54 -13.25
C VAL A 57 -8.85 -12.38 -12.44
N PHE A 58 -10.01 -11.85 -12.83
CA PHE A 58 -10.69 -10.77 -12.11
C PHE A 58 -12.10 -11.17 -11.70
N GLU A 59 -12.35 -11.12 -10.39
CA GLU A 59 -13.62 -11.44 -9.73
C GLU A 59 -14.12 -10.17 -9.04
N GLN A 60 -15.07 -9.46 -9.67
CA GLN A 60 -15.62 -8.25 -9.07
C GLN A 60 -16.51 -8.61 -7.88
N GLY A 61 -16.17 -8.14 -6.69
CA GLY A 61 -16.90 -8.50 -5.48
C GLY A 61 -16.35 -7.86 -4.21
N ASP A 62 -17.18 -7.85 -3.16
CA ASP A 62 -16.81 -7.35 -1.85
C ASP A 62 -16.23 -8.48 -0.99
N VAL A 63 -15.03 -8.25 -0.43
CA VAL A 63 -14.34 -9.21 0.45
C VAL A 63 -15.10 -9.41 1.77
N CYS A 64 -15.96 -8.46 2.17
CA CYS A 64 -16.86 -8.64 3.30
C CYS A 64 -17.99 -9.65 3.03
N SER A 65 -18.20 -10.08 1.78
CA SER A 65 -19.20 -11.09 1.43
C SER A 65 -18.61 -12.50 1.51
N ALA A 66 -19.01 -13.25 2.54
CA ALA A 66 -18.59 -14.64 2.70
C ALA A 66 -18.98 -15.52 1.50
N GLU A 67 -20.16 -15.28 0.91
CA GLU A 67 -20.63 -16.00 -0.28
C GLU A 67 -19.71 -15.76 -1.49
N VAL A 68 -19.33 -14.50 -1.72
CA VAL A 68 -18.40 -14.13 -2.80
C VAL A 68 -17.05 -14.81 -2.58
N MET A 69 -16.51 -14.68 -1.37
CA MET A 69 -15.19 -15.24 -1.06
C MET A 69 -15.19 -16.77 -1.15
N ASP A 70 -16.18 -17.46 -0.61
CA ASP A 70 -16.31 -18.91 -0.75
C ASP A 70 -16.41 -19.33 -2.22
N GLY A 71 -17.17 -18.60 -3.03
CA GLY A 71 -17.27 -18.84 -4.46
C GLY A 71 -15.93 -18.72 -5.18
N VAL A 72 -15.12 -17.72 -4.85
CA VAL A 72 -13.79 -17.53 -5.42
C VAL A 72 -12.86 -18.69 -5.03
N PHE A 73 -12.80 -19.06 -3.75
CA PHE A 73 -11.96 -20.16 -3.29
C PHE A 73 -12.42 -21.54 -3.79
N ALA A 74 -13.71 -21.70 -4.14
CA ALA A 74 -14.22 -22.92 -4.76
C ALA A 74 -13.86 -23.03 -6.25
N ARG A 75 -13.76 -21.91 -6.97
CA ARG A 75 -13.44 -21.88 -8.41
C ARG A 75 -11.94 -21.96 -8.70
N HIS A 76 -11.12 -21.45 -7.79
CA HIS A 76 -9.68 -21.27 -8.01
C HIS A 76 -8.87 -22.00 -6.95
N HIS A 77 -7.84 -22.74 -7.36
CA HIS A 77 -6.88 -23.32 -6.43
C HIS A 77 -5.89 -22.25 -5.97
N ILE A 78 -6.08 -21.71 -4.76
CA ILE A 78 -5.29 -20.60 -4.21
C ILE A 78 -4.22 -21.16 -3.27
N ASP A 79 -2.96 -20.79 -3.49
CA ASP A 79 -1.81 -21.20 -2.68
C ASP A 79 -1.48 -20.21 -1.55
N GLY A 80 -1.87 -18.94 -1.71
CA GLY A 80 -1.64 -17.89 -0.72
C GLY A 80 -2.40 -16.62 -1.05
N VAL A 81 -2.50 -15.72 -0.07
CA VAL A 81 -3.28 -14.48 -0.19
C VAL A 81 -2.44 -13.26 0.13
N ILE A 82 -2.61 -12.19 -0.65
CA ILE A 82 -2.18 -10.83 -0.30
C ILE A 82 -3.42 -9.96 -0.06
N HIS A 83 -3.55 -9.39 1.14
CA HIS A 83 -4.73 -8.64 1.55
C HIS A 83 -4.52 -7.11 1.53
N PHE A 84 -4.81 -6.47 0.39
CA PHE A 84 -4.80 -5.01 0.25
C PHE A 84 -6.18 -4.35 0.49
N ALA A 85 -7.29 -5.08 0.35
CA ALA A 85 -8.63 -4.52 0.39
C ALA A 85 -8.93 -3.81 1.72
N ALA A 86 -8.93 -2.49 1.71
CA ALA A 86 -9.21 -1.63 2.86
C ALA A 86 -9.53 -0.20 2.38
N LEU A 87 -10.36 0.51 3.15
CA LEU A 87 -10.41 1.97 3.10
C LEU A 87 -9.15 2.53 3.79
N LYS A 88 -8.52 3.55 3.18
CA LYS A 88 -7.18 4.01 3.56
C LYS A 88 -7.04 5.49 3.91
N ALA A 89 -8.06 6.32 3.75
CA ALA A 89 -7.92 7.76 3.94
C ALA A 89 -8.04 8.14 5.43
N VAL A 90 -6.93 8.58 6.02
CA VAL A 90 -6.87 8.97 7.45
C VAL A 90 -7.94 10.00 7.82
N GLY A 91 -8.07 11.09 7.04
CA GLY A 91 -9.05 12.14 7.32
C GLY A 91 -10.50 11.66 7.24
N GLU A 92 -10.85 10.86 6.23
CA GLU A 92 -12.19 10.27 6.10
C GLU A 92 -12.47 9.28 7.24
N SER A 93 -11.47 8.54 7.71
CA SER A 93 -11.65 7.61 8.83
C SER A 93 -12.09 8.29 10.12
N VAL A 94 -11.65 9.53 10.35
CA VAL A 94 -12.07 10.34 11.51
C VAL A 94 -13.53 10.78 11.36
N SER A 95 -13.97 11.13 10.14
CA SER A 95 -15.36 11.55 9.90
C SER A 95 -16.34 10.38 9.76
N GLN A 96 -15.86 9.19 9.35
CA GLN A 96 -16.67 7.99 9.12
C GLN A 96 -16.06 6.73 9.79
N PRO A 97 -15.85 6.73 11.13
CA PRO A 97 -15.12 5.65 11.80
C PRO A 97 -15.77 4.27 11.64
N LEU A 98 -17.09 4.17 11.79
CA LEU A 98 -17.80 2.87 11.70
C LEU A 98 -17.70 2.25 10.30
N ARG A 99 -17.65 3.07 9.24
CA ARG A 99 -17.44 2.59 7.88
C ARG A 99 -16.05 1.95 7.73
N TYR A 100 -15.02 2.56 8.31
CA TYR A 100 -13.65 2.02 8.30
C TYR A 100 -13.54 0.73 9.11
N TYR A 101 -14.09 0.69 10.33
CA TYR A 101 -14.09 -0.53 11.12
C TYR A 101 -14.86 -1.66 10.44
N SER A 102 -16.07 -1.39 9.94
CA SER A 102 -16.90 -2.39 9.27
C SER A 102 -16.23 -2.95 8.02
N ASN A 103 -15.63 -2.09 7.18
CA ASN A 103 -14.96 -2.54 5.97
C ASN A 103 -13.64 -3.28 6.30
N ASN A 104 -12.72 -2.62 7.01
CA ASN A 104 -11.34 -3.11 7.13
C ASN A 104 -11.24 -4.33 8.05
N LEU A 105 -12.04 -4.40 9.12
CA LEU A 105 -12.06 -5.58 9.99
C LEU A 105 -12.98 -6.66 9.43
N GLY A 106 -14.15 -6.28 8.88
CA GLY A 106 -15.09 -7.22 8.28
C GLY A 106 -14.50 -7.99 7.11
N SER A 107 -13.73 -7.32 6.24
CA SER A 107 -13.03 -7.96 5.13
C SER A 107 -12.00 -8.97 5.64
N LEU A 108 -11.23 -8.63 6.67
CA LEU A 108 -10.22 -9.53 7.23
C LEU A 108 -10.84 -10.73 7.95
N VAL A 109 -11.91 -10.53 8.75
CA VAL A 109 -12.64 -11.63 9.40
C VAL A 109 -13.14 -12.62 8.34
N THR A 110 -13.81 -12.09 7.31
CA THR A 110 -14.39 -12.91 6.23
C THR A 110 -13.31 -13.68 5.48
N LEU A 111 -12.20 -13.01 5.18
CA LEU A 111 -11.07 -13.61 4.49
C LEU A 111 -10.40 -14.72 5.31
N LEU A 112 -10.06 -14.46 6.58
CA LEU A 112 -9.43 -15.45 7.46
C LEU A 112 -10.31 -16.68 7.66
N ALA A 113 -11.62 -16.49 7.86
CA ALA A 113 -12.58 -17.58 8.00
C ALA A 113 -12.70 -18.42 6.72
N THR A 114 -12.67 -17.78 5.55
CA THR A 114 -12.72 -18.47 4.25
C THR A 114 -11.44 -19.24 3.97
N MET A 115 -10.29 -18.59 4.17
CA MET A 115 -8.97 -19.21 4.08
C MET A 115 -8.86 -20.47 4.95
N ALA A 116 -9.32 -20.41 6.22
CA ALA A 116 -9.36 -21.56 7.13
C ALA A 116 -10.19 -22.73 6.56
N ARG A 117 -11.41 -22.45 6.06
CA ARG A 117 -12.31 -23.47 5.48
C ARG A 117 -11.71 -24.16 4.27
N HIS A 118 -10.92 -23.44 3.48
CA HIS A 118 -10.26 -23.95 2.27
C HIS A 118 -8.81 -24.40 2.49
N ASN A 119 -8.33 -24.41 3.74
CA ASN A 119 -6.98 -24.81 4.12
C ASN A 119 -5.87 -24.03 3.37
N VAL A 120 -6.09 -22.73 3.15
CA VAL A 120 -5.09 -21.79 2.63
C VAL A 120 -4.56 -20.97 3.79
N LEU A 121 -3.29 -21.15 4.16
CA LEU A 121 -2.76 -20.69 5.45
C LEU A 121 -1.63 -19.66 5.32
N ASP A 122 -1.32 -19.23 4.10
CA ASP A 122 -0.33 -18.19 3.81
C ASP A 122 -1.01 -16.85 3.55
N LEU A 123 -0.73 -15.88 4.41
CA LEU A 123 -1.27 -14.53 4.32
C LEU A 123 -0.15 -13.49 4.32
N VAL A 124 -0.14 -12.60 3.33
CA VAL A 124 0.60 -11.34 3.38
C VAL A 124 -0.39 -10.21 3.64
N PHE A 125 -0.29 -9.56 4.79
CA PHE A 125 -1.20 -8.51 5.22
C PHE A 125 -0.59 -7.11 5.05
N SER A 126 -1.37 -6.22 4.44
CA SER A 126 -1.06 -4.81 4.29
C SER A 126 -1.33 -4.02 5.56
N SER A 127 -0.31 -3.88 6.40
CA SER A 127 -0.32 -2.96 7.54
C SER A 127 0.26 -1.58 7.15
N SER A 128 0.55 -0.74 8.13
CA SER A 128 0.86 0.68 7.92
C SER A 128 1.68 1.24 9.08
N ALA A 129 2.60 2.16 8.81
CA ALA A 129 3.34 2.89 9.83
C ALA A 129 2.43 3.66 10.82
N THR A 130 1.15 3.85 10.51
CA THR A 130 0.16 4.43 11.43
C THR A 130 -0.06 3.61 12.70
N VAL A 131 0.33 2.33 12.73
CA VAL A 131 0.27 1.48 13.94
C VAL A 131 1.32 1.85 14.99
N TYR A 132 2.24 2.75 14.67
CA TYR A 132 3.20 3.32 15.62
C TYR A 132 2.69 4.60 16.29
N GLY A 133 1.55 5.14 15.85
CA GLY A 133 0.96 6.36 16.40
C GLY A 133 1.91 7.56 16.32
N ASN A 134 2.30 8.10 17.48
CA ASN A 134 3.30 9.15 17.60
C ASN A 134 4.60 8.58 18.19
N PRO A 135 5.53 8.08 17.36
CA PRO A 135 6.73 7.40 17.83
C PRO A 135 7.64 8.36 18.61
N GLY A 136 8.27 7.85 19.68
CA GLY A 136 9.17 8.66 20.53
C GLY A 136 10.49 9.04 19.86
N SER A 137 10.88 8.35 18.79
CA SER A 137 12.09 8.60 18.02
C SER A 137 11.98 8.03 16.60
N VAL A 138 12.97 8.36 15.78
CA VAL A 138 13.16 7.86 14.41
C VAL A 138 14.65 7.54 14.22
N PRO A 139 15.03 6.55 13.39
CA PRO A 139 14.19 5.68 12.58
C PRO A 139 13.39 4.65 13.42
N ILE A 140 12.21 4.24 12.91
CA ILE A 140 11.27 3.35 13.60
C ILE A 140 11.54 1.89 13.22
N ASP A 141 11.87 1.05 14.19
CA ASP A 141 11.96 -0.41 14.00
C ASP A 141 10.67 -1.15 14.45
N GLU A 142 10.61 -2.46 14.21
CA GLU A 142 9.43 -3.27 14.48
C GLU A 142 9.14 -3.50 15.97
N THR A 143 10.10 -3.20 16.86
CA THR A 143 9.97 -3.37 18.31
C THR A 143 9.33 -2.15 19.00
N PHE A 144 9.14 -1.05 18.25
CA PHE A 144 8.49 0.15 18.79
C PHE A 144 7.09 -0.15 19.33
N PRO A 145 6.70 0.51 20.45
CA PRO A 145 5.34 0.38 20.98
C PRO A 145 4.29 0.74 19.93
N LEU A 146 3.20 -0.02 19.91
CA LEU A 146 2.11 0.18 18.96
C LEU A 146 1.01 1.04 19.57
N SER A 147 0.50 1.97 18.78
CA SER A 147 -0.65 2.82 19.09
C SER A 147 -1.20 3.43 17.79
N ALA A 148 -2.38 4.03 17.81
CA ALA A 148 -2.89 4.76 16.65
C ALA A 148 -3.60 6.05 17.06
N THR A 149 -3.49 7.06 16.19
CA THR A 149 -4.05 8.42 16.41
C THR A 149 -5.34 8.66 15.65
N ASN A 150 -5.81 7.69 14.86
CA ASN A 150 -7.00 7.81 14.01
C ASN A 150 -7.65 6.43 13.75
N PRO A 151 -8.94 6.38 13.37
CA PRO A 151 -9.66 5.13 13.14
C PRO A 151 -9.04 4.22 12.07
N TYR A 152 -8.50 4.75 10.97
CA TYR A 152 -7.78 3.93 9.98
C TYR A 152 -6.60 3.18 10.62
N GLY A 153 -5.74 3.88 11.35
CA GLY A 153 -4.62 3.29 12.08
C GLY A 153 -5.09 2.25 13.11
N GLN A 154 -6.18 2.52 13.82
CA GLN A 154 -6.77 1.56 14.75
C GLN A 154 -7.23 0.28 14.05
N THR A 155 -7.83 0.38 12.85
CA THR A 155 -8.21 -0.83 12.09
C THR A 155 -7.00 -1.70 11.73
N LYS A 156 -5.86 -1.09 11.40
CA LYS A 156 -4.62 -1.83 11.10
C LYS A 156 -4.02 -2.48 12.34
N LEU A 157 -4.03 -1.77 13.48
CA LEU A 157 -3.57 -2.31 14.75
C LEU A 157 -4.42 -3.50 15.22
N MET A 158 -5.75 -3.37 15.15
CA MET A 158 -6.68 -4.46 15.48
C MET A 158 -6.52 -5.65 14.53
N ALA A 159 -6.33 -5.39 13.24
CA ALA A 159 -6.07 -6.45 12.25
C ALA A 159 -4.78 -7.23 12.55
N GLU A 160 -3.69 -6.55 12.94
CA GLU A 160 -2.47 -7.22 13.37
C GLU A 160 -2.71 -8.12 14.59
N GLN A 161 -3.50 -7.66 15.58
CA GLN A 161 -3.87 -8.47 16.74
C GLN A 161 -4.71 -9.69 16.32
N MET A 162 -5.71 -9.52 15.47
CA MET A 162 -6.54 -10.63 14.97
C MET A 162 -5.71 -11.70 14.25
N ILE A 163 -4.72 -11.27 13.45
CA ILE A 163 -3.79 -12.17 12.77
C ILE A 163 -2.92 -12.92 13.79
N ALA A 164 -2.38 -12.21 14.79
CA ALA A 164 -1.58 -12.83 15.85
C ALA A 164 -2.39 -13.87 16.64
N ASP A 165 -3.64 -13.56 17.01
CA ASP A 165 -4.54 -14.48 17.70
C ASP A 165 -4.89 -15.70 16.84
N THR A 166 -5.06 -15.51 15.52
CA THR A 166 -5.29 -16.60 14.56
C THR A 166 -4.10 -17.56 14.51
N VAL A 167 -2.88 -17.03 14.43
CA VAL A 167 -1.64 -17.83 14.43
C VAL A 167 -1.44 -18.53 15.78
N ALA A 168 -1.77 -17.87 16.89
CA ALA A 168 -1.69 -18.48 18.21
C ALA A 168 -2.68 -19.65 18.39
N ALA A 169 -3.87 -19.56 17.78
CA ALA A 169 -4.88 -20.61 17.82
C ALA A 169 -4.57 -21.79 16.89
N ASP A 170 -3.96 -21.53 15.72
CA ASP A 170 -3.51 -22.56 14.79
C ASP A 170 -2.11 -22.19 14.23
N PRO A 171 -1.02 -22.76 14.81
CA PRO A 171 0.36 -22.46 14.42
C PRO A 171 0.73 -22.83 12.98
N ARG A 172 -0.16 -23.49 12.23
CA ARG A 172 0.06 -23.77 10.80
C ARG A 172 -0.08 -22.52 9.94
N TRP A 173 -0.72 -21.46 10.44
CA TRP A 173 -0.80 -20.17 9.75
C TRP A 173 0.57 -19.51 9.64
N ARG A 174 0.90 -19.08 8.42
CA ARG A 174 2.11 -18.30 8.12
C ARG A 174 1.70 -16.93 7.62
N CYS A 175 1.78 -15.94 8.51
CA CYS A 175 1.32 -14.59 8.25
C CYS A 175 2.49 -13.61 8.20
N ALA A 176 2.68 -12.93 7.06
CA ALA A 176 3.59 -11.81 6.90
C ALA A 176 2.85 -10.49 7.08
N VAL A 177 3.15 -9.74 8.13
CA VAL A 177 2.62 -8.40 8.36
C VAL A 177 3.61 -7.37 7.83
N LEU A 178 3.21 -6.65 6.79
CA LEU A 178 4.07 -5.67 6.14
C LEU A 178 3.59 -4.26 6.52
N ARG A 179 4.39 -3.53 7.31
CA ARG A 179 4.08 -2.16 7.71
C ARG A 179 4.67 -1.18 6.71
N TYR A 180 3.83 -0.72 5.78
CA TYR A 180 4.27 0.23 4.76
C TYR A 180 4.41 1.63 5.34
N PHE A 181 5.39 2.37 4.83
CA PHE A 181 5.46 3.81 5.02
C PHE A 181 4.64 4.53 3.94
N ASN A 182 5.21 5.46 3.16
CA ASN A 182 4.44 6.28 2.22
C ASN A 182 4.72 5.88 0.75
N PRO A 183 3.98 4.92 0.17
CA PRO A 183 4.19 4.51 -1.21
C PRO A 183 3.86 5.62 -2.21
N VAL A 184 4.74 5.84 -3.18
CA VAL A 184 4.67 6.83 -4.26
C VAL A 184 5.31 6.29 -5.54
N GLY A 185 5.24 7.01 -6.65
CA GLY A 185 5.75 6.54 -7.94
C GLY A 185 4.68 5.91 -8.81
N ALA A 186 5.11 5.19 -9.84
CA ALA A 186 4.24 4.46 -10.76
C ALA A 186 5.05 3.37 -11.46
N HIS A 187 4.40 2.50 -12.23
CA HIS A 187 5.13 1.55 -13.08
C HIS A 187 5.87 2.32 -14.17
N GLU A 188 7.10 1.90 -14.47
CA GLU A 188 7.99 2.68 -15.34
C GLU A 188 7.46 2.86 -16.78
N SER A 189 6.58 1.98 -17.24
CA SER A 189 5.86 2.14 -18.50
C SER A 189 5.03 3.43 -18.62
N GLY A 190 4.57 4.00 -17.50
CA GLY A 190 3.54 5.04 -17.50
C GLY A 190 2.13 4.53 -17.83
N LEU A 191 1.90 3.22 -17.86
CA LEU A 191 0.59 2.59 -18.11
C LEU A 191 -0.20 2.24 -16.85
N LEU A 192 0.43 2.28 -15.67
CA LEU A 192 -0.18 1.97 -14.38
C LEU A 192 0.39 2.92 -13.31
N GLY A 193 -0.47 3.52 -12.49
CA GLY A 193 -0.12 4.44 -11.41
C GLY A 193 -1.26 4.65 -10.41
N GLU A 194 -1.15 5.66 -9.55
CA GLU A 194 -2.21 6.01 -8.58
C GLU A 194 -3.28 6.90 -9.24
N ASP A 195 -4.54 6.51 -9.10
CA ASP A 195 -5.69 7.25 -9.60
C ASP A 195 -6.83 7.16 -8.57
N PRO A 196 -6.82 8.03 -7.54
CA PRO A 196 -7.80 7.98 -6.48
C PRO A 196 -9.13 8.62 -6.94
N GLY A 197 -10.26 8.09 -6.45
CA GLY A 197 -11.56 8.71 -6.70
C GLY A 197 -11.64 10.11 -6.06
N GLY A 198 -11.89 11.14 -6.87
CA GLY A 198 -12.08 12.51 -6.42
C GLY A 198 -10.78 13.27 -6.14
N VAL A 199 -10.81 14.19 -5.16
CA VAL A 199 -9.63 14.99 -4.78
C VAL A 199 -8.67 14.11 -3.98
N PRO A 200 -7.39 13.99 -4.36
CA PRO A 200 -6.44 13.14 -3.65
C PRO A 200 -6.25 13.56 -2.18
N ASN A 201 -6.20 12.57 -1.29
CA ASN A 201 -5.87 12.78 0.12
C ASN A 201 -4.36 12.70 0.41
N ASN A 202 -3.60 12.05 -0.48
CA ASN A 202 -2.16 11.84 -0.38
C ASN A 202 -1.38 12.93 -1.14
N LEU A 203 -0.16 13.23 -0.67
CA LEU A 203 0.66 14.33 -1.20
C LEU A 203 1.00 14.17 -2.68
N MET A 204 1.59 13.03 -3.07
CA MET A 204 2.18 12.86 -4.40
C MET A 204 1.15 12.97 -5.54
N PRO A 205 -0.04 12.33 -5.47
CA PRO A 205 -1.05 12.52 -6.51
C PRO A 205 -1.61 13.95 -6.55
N PHE A 206 -1.69 14.64 -5.41
CA PHE A 206 -2.11 16.04 -5.38
C PHE A 206 -1.08 16.94 -6.08
N VAL A 207 0.21 16.76 -5.78
CA VAL A 207 1.32 17.45 -6.46
C VAL A 207 1.26 17.18 -7.98
N ALA A 208 1.03 15.94 -8.38
CA ALA A 208 0.91 15.57 -9.78
C ALA A 208 -0.29 16.25 -10.47
N GLN A 209 -1.43 16.36 -9.80
CA GLN A 209 -2.61 17.09 -10.30
C GLN A 209 -2.37 18.59 -10.43
N VAL A 210 -1.61 19.22 -9.53
CA VAL A 210 -1.16 20.61 -9.69
C VAL A 210 -0.26 20.73 -10.93
N ALA A 211 0.69 19.82 -11.11
CA ALA A 211 1.63 19.82 -12.24
C ALA A 211 0.94 19.71 -13.62
N VAL A 212 -0.17 18.98 -13.72
CA VAL A 212 -1.00 18.90 -14.94
C VAL A 212 -2.08 19.98 -15.04
N GLY A 213 -2.16 20.89 -14.07
CA GLY A 213 -3.11 22.01 -14.07
C GLY A 213 -4.54 21.66 -13.65
N LYS A 214 -4.77 20.50 -13.04
CA LYS A 214 -6.09 20.11 -12.51
C LYS A 214 -6.43 20.76 -11.18
N GLN A 215 -5.41 21.05 -10.38
CA GLN A 215 -5.52 21.77 -9.13
C GLN A 215 -4.73 23.08 -9.25
N ALA A 216 -5.27 24.17 -8.71
CA ALA A 216 -4.63 25.47 -8.83
C ALA A 216 -3.35 25.59 -7.98
N GLN A 217 -3.35 25.02 -6.78
CA GLN A 217 -2.22 25.07 -5.84
C GLN A 217 -2.27 23.93 -4.83
N LEU A 218 -1.10 23.53 -4.31
CA LEU A 218 -0.96 22.61 -3.19
C LEU A 218 -1.18 23.33 -1.84
N LYS A 219 -1.83 22.65 -0.89
CA LYS A 219 -1.87 23.09 0.52
C LYS A 219 -0.84 22.28 1.33
N VAL A 220 0.14 22.96 1.90
CA VAL A 220 1.17 22.38 2.78
C VAL A 220 0.73 22.53 4.23
N PHE A 221 0.39 21.42 4.89
CA PHE A 221 -0.18 21.43 6.23
C PHE A 221 0.90 21.56 7.33
N GLY A 222 1.09 22.79 7.80
CA GLY A 222 2.08 23.14 8.82
C GLY A 222 3.43 23.56 8.24
N GLY A 223 3.98 24.65 8.76
CA GLY A 223 5.31 25.20 8.41
C GLY A 223 6.16 25.53 9.64
N ASP A 224 5.81 24.95 10.79
CA ASP A 224 6.39 25.21 12.10
C ASP A 224 6.75 23.90 12.86
N TRP A 225 6.81 22.77 12.16
CA TRP A 225 7.24 21.50 12.74
C TRP A 225 8.74 21.55 13.10
N PRO A 226 9.21 20.82 14.12
CA PRO A 226 10.63 20.72 14.47
C PRO A 226 11.38 19.82 13.46
N THR A 227 11.50 20.30 12.23
CA THR A 227 12.05 19.63 11.04
C THR A 227 12.91 20.64 10.26
N HIS A 228 13.70 20.20 9.29
CA HIS A 228 14.69 21.08 8.65
C HIS A 228 14.09 22.27 7.87
N ASP A 229 12.84 22.17 7.43
CA ASP A 229 12.15 23.24 6.70
C ASP A 229 10.76 23.58 7.26
N GLY A 230 10.45 23.10 8.47
CA GLY A 230 9.17 23.36 9.14
C GLY A 230 8.01 22.48 8.66
N THR A 231 8.18 21.66 7.62
CA THR A 231 7.10 20.83 7.05
C THR A 231 7.22 19.35 7.46
N GLY A 232 6.12 18.60 7.36
CA GLY A 232 6.10 17.20 7.78
C GLY A 232 7.08 16.31 7.00
N VAL A 233 7.84 15.47 7.72
CA VAL A 233 8.82 14.54 7.15
C VAL A 233 8.27 13.12 7.13
N ARG A 234 8.36 12.45 5.99
CA ARG A 234 7.86 11.07 5.76
C ARG A 234 8.89 10.24 5.00
N ASP A 235 8.84 8.93 5.18
CA ASP A 235 9.59 7.97 4.36
C ASP A 235 8.78 7.58 3.13
N TYR A 236 9.14 8.19 2.00
CA TYR A 236 8.53 7.87 0.71
C TYR A 236 9.20 6.65 0.11
N LEU A 237 8.39 5.68 -0.31
CA LEU A 237 8.83 4.40 -0.85
C LEU A 237 8.30 4.24 -2.28
N HIS A 238 9.15 3.82 -3.22
CA HIS A 238 8.68 3.56 -4.58
C HIS A 238 7.71 2.36 -4.60
N VAL A 239 6.54 2.51 -5.23
CA VAL A 239 5.49 1.48 -5.23
C VAL A 239 5.94 0.16 -5.85
N VAL A 240 6.85 0.21 -6.84
CA VAL A 240 7.46 -1.00 -7.43
C VAL A 240 8.42 -1.69 -6.44
N ASP A 241 9.21 -0.94 -5.65
CA ASP A 241 10.02 -1.54 -4.59
C ASP A 241 9.12 -2.21 -3.54
N LEU A 242 8.03 -1.54 -3.18
CA LEU A 242 7.02 -2.09 -2.28
C LEU A 242 6.38 -3.36 -2.85
N ALA A 243 5.98 -3.36 -4.13
CA ALA A 243 5.44 -4.53 -4.82
C ALA A 243 6.41 -5.72 -4.75
N LYS A 244 7.70 -5.51 -5.05
CA LYS A 244 8.76 -6.53 -4.91
C LYS A 244 8.93 -7.00 -3.46
N GLY A 245 8.66 -6.15 -2.48
CA GLY A 245 8.64 -6.54 -1.06
C GLY A 245 7.59 -7.61 -0.73
N HIS A 246 6.48 -7.65 -1.47
CA HIS A 246 5.47 -8.70 -1.31
C HIS A 246 5.93 -10.04 -1.86
N LEU A 247 6.67 -10.04 -2.98
CA LEU A 247 7.26 -11.25 -3.54
C LEU A 247 8.31 -11.81 -2.57
N SER A 248 9.16 -10.94 -2.01
CA SER A 248 10.10 -11.30 -0.96
C SER A 248 9.39 -11.83 0.29
N ALA A 249 8.23 -11.28 0.66
CA ALA A 249 7.44 -11.78 1.78
C ALA A 249 6.85 -13.17 1.52
N LEU A 250 6.27 -13.42 0.34
CA LEU A 250 5.79 -14.75 -0.05
C LEU A 250 6.91 -15.79 -0.05
N ALA A 251 8.06 -15.44 -0.64
CA ALA A 251 9.25 -16.29 -0.60
C ALA A 251 9.73 -16.54 0.84
N GLY A 252 9.70 -15.51 1.69
CA GLY A 252 10.05 -15.59 3.11
C GLY A 252 9.14 -16.53 3.89
N LEU A 253 7.81 -16.46 3.70
CA LEU A 253 6.86 -17.36 4.36
C LEU A 253 7.13 -18.83 4.01
N ARG A 254 7.46 -19.11 2.74
CA ARG A 254 7.81 -20.44 2.27
C ARG A 254 9.15 -20.93 2.83
N ALA A 255 10.18 -20.07 2.82
CA ALA A 255 11.54 -20.44 3.22
C ALA A 255 11.71 -20.58 4.74
N LEU A 256 11.02 -19.75 5.52
CA LEU A 256 11.11 -19.74 6.98
C LEU A 256 10.09 -20.67 7.65
N GLU A 257 9.08 -21.10 6.91
CA GLU A 257 7.95 -21.90 7.40
C GLU A 257 7.24 -21.27 8.63
N THR A 258 7.31 -19.94 8.75
CA THR A 258 6.70 -19.18 9.85
C THR A 258 6.36 -17.75 9.41
N GLY A 259 5.46 -17.10 10.16
CA GLY A 259 5.10 -15.70 9.96
C GLY A 259 6.14 -14.71 10.48
N PHE A 260 6.02 -13.45 10.07
CA PHE A 260 6.89 -12.36 10.52
C PHE A 260 6.26 -10.99 10.31
N THR A 261 6.76 -10.00 11.03
CA THR A 261 6.40 -8.58 10.84
C THR A 261 7.64 -7.79 10.43
N VAL A 262 7.56 -7.01 9.36
CA VAL A 262 8.65 -6.14 8.88
C VAL A 262 8.13 -4.77 8.41
N ASN A 263 8.97 -3.76 8.58
CA ASN A 263 8.80 -2.43 8.01
C ASN A 263 9.27 -2.41 6.55
N LEU A 264 8.45 -1.84 5.67
CA LEU A 264 8.83 -1.56 4.29
C LEU A 264 8.89 -0.04 4.09
N GLY A 265 10.12 0.47 4.06
CA GLY A 265 10.47 1.87 3.86
C GLY A 265 11.92 1.98 3.37
N THR A 266 12.35 3.18 3.01
CA THR A 266 13.72 3.47 2.55
C THR A 266 14.67 3.74 3.71
N GLY A 267 14.12 4.14 4.87
CA GLY A 267 14.85 4.68 6.00
C GLY A 267 15.33 6.12 5.82
N GLN A 268 14.85 6.82 4.80
CA GLN A 268 15.16 8.22 4.53
C GLN A 268 13.89 9.07 4.67
N GLY A 269 13.89 10.00 5.62
CA GLY A 269 12.83 10.99 5.75
C GLY A 269 13.01 12.14 4.75
N GLN A 270 11.95 12.50 4.04
CA GLN A 270 11.88 13.67 3.16
C GLN A 270 10.73 14.56 3.61
N SER A 271 10.92 15.88 3.60
CA SER A 271 9.87 16.84 3.93
C SER A 271 8.85 16.98 2.79
N VAL A 272 7.76 17.72 3.04
CA VAL A 272 6.81 18.08 1.97
C VAL A 272 7.49 18.92 0.90
N LEU A 273 8.37 19.87 1.29
CA LEU A 273 9.03 20.74 0.31
C LEU A 273 10.18 20.02 -0.42
N ASP A 274 10.79 19.00 0.16
CA ASP A 274 11.73 18.12 -0.56
C ASP A 274 11.01 17.43 -1.73
N VAL A 275 9.80 16.91 -1.49
CA VAL A 275 8.97 16.29 -2.53
C VAL A 275 8.56 17.29 -3.61
N VAL A 276 8.14 18.50 -3.22
CA VAL A 276 7.78 19.56 -4.16
C VAL A 276 8.96 19.87 -5.10
N ARG A 277 10.14 20.16 -4.53
CA ARG A 277 11.36 20.44 -5.31
C ARG A 277 11.75 19.29 -6.24
N ALA A 278 11.69 18.06 -5.75
CA ALA A 278 11.99 16.87 -6.56
C ALA A 278 10.99 16.67 -7.71
N PHE A 279 9.72 16.96 -7.48
CA PHE A 279 8.68 16.87 -8.49
C PHE A 279 8.81 17.98 -9.55
N GLU A 280 9.12 19.21 -9.15
CA GLU A 280 9.43 20.32 -10.08
C GLU A 280 10.60 19.94 -10.99
N ALA A 281 11.68 19.40 -10.42
CA ALA A 281 12.84 18.94 -11.18
C ALA A 281 12.50 17.81 -12.17
N ALA A 282 11.66 16.85 -11.76
CA ALA A 282 11.27 15.72 -12.60
C ALA A 282 10.27 16.10 -13.71
N SER A 283 9.40 17.07 -13.45
CA SER A 283 8.31 17.44 -14.35
C SER A 283 8.63 18.63 -15.25
N GLY A 284 9.56 19.50 -14.84
CA GLY A 284 9.78 20.80 -15.46
C GLY A 284 8.59 21.76 -15.29
N ARG A 285 7.71 21.50 -14.32
CA ARG A 285 6.53 22.30 -13.99
C ARG A 285 6.70 22.93 -12.62
N GLU A 286 6.30 24.18 -12.47
CA GLU A 286 6.19 24.83 -11.17
C GLU A 286 5.02 24.23 -10.38
N ILE A 287 5.20 24.02 -9.08
CA ILE A 287 4.17 23.53 -8.18
C ILE A 287 3.84 24.63 -7.17
N PRO A 288 2.90 25.54 -7.49
CA PRO A 288 2.48 26.57 -6.55
C PRO A 288 1.90 25.95 -5.29
N TYR A 289 2.28 26.47 -4.13
CA TYR A 289 1.79 25.98 -2.85
C TYR A 289 1.56 27.10 -1.83
N GLU A 290 0.70 26.83 -0.86
CA GLU A 290 0.42 27.67 0.29
C GLU A 290 0.65 26.88 1.58
N ILE A 291 1.40 27.44 2.53
CA ILE A 291 1.54 26.87 3.87
C ILE A 291 0.30 27.25 4.68
N VAL A 292 -0.44 26.23 5.14
CA VAL A 292 -1.67 26.37 5.92
C VAL A 292 -1.49 25.76 7.32
N ALA A 293 -2.52 25.85 8.16
CA ALA A 293 -2.52 25.23 9.49
C ALA A 293 -2.25 23.71 9.43
N ARG A 294 -1.70 23.17 10.51
CA ARG A 294 -1.49 21.72 10.66
C ARG A 294 -2.81 20.97 10.53
N ARG A 295 -2.78 19.84 9.83
CA ARG A 295 -3.93 18.93 9.75
C ARG A 295 -3.96 18.04 10.98
N ALA A 296 -5.14 17.87 11.58
CA ALA A 296 -5.32 17.06 12.78
C ALA A 296 -4.87 15.62 12.54
N GLY A 297 -4.10 15.07 13.49
CA GLY A 297 -3.57 13.70 13.44
C GLY A 297 -2.23 13.54 12.69
N ASP A 298 -1.74 14.56 11.98
CA ASP A 298 -0.38 14.52 11.41
C ASP A 298 0.68 14.67 12.51
N ILE A 299 1.80 13.97 12.34
CA ILE A 299 3.00 14.05 13.17
C ILE A 299 4.14 14.73 12.42
N ALA A 300 5.14 15.23 13.14
CA ALA A 300 6.29 15.93 12.57
C ALA A 300 7.09 15.01 11.62
N THR A 301 7.59 13.89 12.14
CA THR A 301 8.56 13.03 11.43
C THR A 301 8.20 11.56 11.61
N CYS A 302 8.26 10.79 10.52
CA CYS A 302 8.04 9.35 10.53
C CYS A 302 8.83 8.67 9.40
N TYR A 303 9.85 7.88 9.75
CA TYR A 303 10.61 7.09 8.77
C TYR A 303 11.13 5.77 9.33
N ALA A 304 11.33 4.79 8.45
CA ALA A 304 11.57 3.41 8.83
C ALA A 304 13.02 3.14 9.27
N ASN A 305 13.22 2.09 10.06
CA ASN A 305 14.46 1.33 10.04
C ASN A 305 14.23 0.08 9.15
N PRO A 306 14.81 -0.01 7.94
CA PRO A 306 14.58 -1.13 7.03
C PRO A 306 15.46 -2.36 7.31
N ALA A 307 16.26 -2.36 8.38
CA ALA A 307 17.27 -3.39 8.63
C ALA A 307 16.69 -4.81 8.72
N LYS A 308 15.53 -4.98 9.36
CA LYS A 308 14.91 -6.30 9.52
C LYS A 308 14.45 -6.88 8.18
N ALA A 309 13.85 -6.08 7.31
CA ALA A 309 13.43 -6.53 5.98
C ALA A 309 14.63 -6.97 5.13
N GLN A 310 15.75 -6.22 5.19
CA GLN A 310 16.98 -6.60 4.51
C GLN A 310 17.58 -7.90 5.07
N ALA A 311 17.65 -8.04 6.39
CA ALA A 311 18.24 -9.20 7.04
C ALA A 311 17.40 -10.48 6.84
N LEU A 312 16.08 -10.37 6.93
CA LEU A 312 15.16 -11.50 6.89
C LEU A 312 14.79 -11.91 5.46
N LEU A 313 14.59 -10.93 4.57
CA LEU A 313 14.01 -11.16 3.23
C LEU A 313 14.97 -10.83 2.09
N GLY A 314 16.16 -10.29 2.38
CA GLY A 314 17.07 -9.76 1.36
C GLY A 314 16.49 -8.56 0.60
N TRP A 315 15.42 -7.94 1.12
CA TRP A 315 14.72 -6.85 0.46
C TRP A 315 15.21 -5.49 0.95
N ARG A 316 15.41 -4.56 0.02
CA ARG A 316 15.66 -3.14 0.27
C ARG A 316 15.14 -2.31 -0.89
N ALA A 317 14.62 -1.12 -0.58
CA ALA A 317 14.24 -0.14 -1.58
C ALA A 317 15.45 0.29 -2.44
N GLN A 318 15.27 0.32 -3.76
CA GLN A 318 16.32 0.62 -4.73
C GLN A 318 16.17 2.01 -5.34
N TYR A 319 14.94 2.51 -5.43
CA TYR A 319 14.65 3.77 -6.09
C TYR A 319 14.63 4.93 -5.09
N ASP A 320 15.20 6.05 -5.51
CA ASP A 320 15.25 7.30 -4.75
C ASP A 320 14.03 8.20 -5.04
N LEU A 321 13.94 9.33 -4.32
CA LEU A 321 12.86 10.30 -4.51
C LEU A 321 12.80 10.84 -5.94
N ALA A 322 13.94 11.03 -6.60
CA ALA A 322 13.99 11.51 -7.98
C ALA A 322 13.30 10.53 -8.93
N ARG A 323 13.59 9.22 -8.81
CA ARG A 323 12.92 8.19 -9.61
C ARG A 323 11.42 8.10 -9.29
N MET A 324 11.04 8.18 -8.01
CA MET A 324 9.64 8.22 -7.60
C MET A 324 8.87 9.36 -8.27
N CYS A 325 9.40 10.58 -8.23
CA CYS A 325 8.77 11.73 -8.88
C CYS A 325 8.72 11.58 -10.41
N ALA A 326 9.79 11.09 -11.04
CA ALA A 326 9.85 10.89 -12.49
C ALA A 326 8.83 9.86 -12.99
N ASP A 327 8.70 8.73 -12.31
CA ASP A 327 7.77 7.68 -12.71
C ASP A 327 6.32 8.10 -12.44
N HIS A 328 6.05 8.75 -11.30
CA HIS A 328 4.72 9.31 -11.01
C HIS A 328 4.31 10.38 -12.02
N TRP A 329 5.23 11.28 -12.39
CA TRP A 329 4.98 12.27 -13.44
C TRP A 329 4.74 11.61 -14.80
N ARG A 330 5.50 10.58 -15.16
CA ARG A 330 5.31 9.86 -16.43
C ARG A 330 3.89 9.29 -16.54
N TRP A 331 3.40 8.66 -15.48
CA TRP A 331 2.01 8.18 -15.39
C TRP A 331 1.02 9.32 -15.57
N GLN A 332 1.10 10.35 -14.73
CA GLN A 332 0.11 11.44 -14.71
C GLN A 332 0.10 12.22 -16.03
N ARG A 333 1.25 12.43 -16.67
CA ARG A 333 1.37 13.10 -17.97
C ARG A 333 0.73 12.30 -19.11
N GLN A 334 0.88 10.98 -19.10
CA GLN A 334 0.30 10.10 -20.12
C GLN A 334 -1.19 9.83 -19.89
N ASN A 335 -1.63 9.96 -18.64
CA ASN A 335 -3.00 9.67 -18.20
C ASN A 335 -3.50 10.89 -17.39
N PRO A 336 -3.67 12.07 -18.03
CA PRO A 336 -4.03 13.30 -17.31
C PRO A 336 -5.34 13.13 -16.53
N ASP A 337 -6.26 12.31 -17.06
CA ASP A 337 -7.56 11.98 -16.48
C ASP A 337 -7.62 10.63 -15.75
N GLY A 338 -6.46 10.04 -15.46
CA GLY A 338 -6.42 8.75 -14.81
C GLY A 338 -6.78 7.62 -15.78
N TYR A 339 -7.37 6.55 -15.26
CA TYR A 339 -7.82 5.42 -16.06
C TYR A 339 -9.08 5.76 -16.87
N GLN A 340 -9.06 5.46 -18.17
CA GLN A 340 -10.18 5.56 -19.11
C GLN A 340 -10.38 4.23 -19.81
#